data_AF-A0A6F9WZJ8-F1
#
_entry.id   AF-A0A6F9WZJ8-F1
#
_cell.length_a   1.000
_cell.length_b   1.000
_cell.length_c   1.000
_cell.angle_alpha   90.00
_cell.angle_beta   90.00
_cell.angle_gamma   90.00
#
_symmetry.space_group_name_H-M   'P 1'
#
loop_
_entity.id
_entity.type
_entity.pdbx_description
1 polymer ?
#
loop_
_entity_poly.entity_id
_entity_poly.type
_entity_poly.pdbx_seq_one_letter_code
_entity_poly.pdbx_strand_id
1 'polypeptide(L)'
;MGAFADVKNAERFTTALQKKGIEAFYFRKDNGIYAVRFGDFPSREKARAAAARLVADHLIDGYYVAPPNEVVFKAPKEPGLQKSPVEEIRQTREPKRTEQPRSPESAIKQARHGDRDMGAIAARTAERFVGIPYRWGGDTVVDGMDCSGFVRAVYNLCGVSIPRTSRDQFKAGEAVTRPDLQDGDLVFFGAADDKINHVGIYVGNGKFVHAPRRGEEIRITPIDESYFEKRFVGARRYF
;
A
#
# COMPACT_ATOMS: atom_id res chain seq x y z
N MET A 1 1.02 14.92 6.26
CA MET A 1 0.60 14.95 4.84
C MET A 1 0.91 16.35 4.31
N GLY A 2 1.86 16.51 3.38
CA GLY A 2 2.01 17.78 2.67
C GLY A 2 0.94 17.90 1.58
N ALA A 3 0.50 19.10 1.22
CA ALA A 3 -0.53 19.32 0.19
C ALA A 3 0.01 20.30 -0.86
N PHE A 4 0.00 19.90 -2.13
CA PHE A 4 0.64 20.62 -3.23
C PHE A 4 -0.34 20.77 -4.40
N ALA A 5 -0.47 21.97 -4.96
CA ALA A 5 -1.26 22.18 -6.18
C ALA A 5 -0.54 21.66 -7.44
N ASP A 6 0.80 21.60 -7.42
CA ASP A 6 1.64 21.12 -8.52
C ASP A 6 2.23 19.74 -8.18
N VAL A 7 2.08 18.79 -9.12
CA VAL A 7 2.62 17.43 -9.02
C VAL A 7 4.14 17.42 -8.85
N LYS A 8 4.86 18.31 -9.53
CA LYS A 8 6.33 18.39 -9.46
C LYS A 8 6.80 18.80 -8.08
N ASN A 9 5.98 19.53 -7.33
CA ASN A 9 6.29 19.90 -5.95
C ASN A 9 6.08 18.72 -5.00
N ALA A 10 4.98 17.97 -5.17
CA ALA A 10 4.74 16.75 -4.41
C ALA A 10 5.82 15.68 -4.68
N GLU A 11 6.23 15.51 -5.93
CA GLU A 11 7.29 14.58 -6.34
C GLU A 11 8.65 14.96 -5.74
N ARG A 12 9.06 16.24 -5.86
CA ARG A 12 10.30 16.74 -5.27
C ARG A 12 10.33 16.54 -3.76
N PHE A 13 9.22 16.86 -3.08
CA PHE A 13 9.10 16.70 -1.64
C PHE A 13 9.16 15.23 -1.22
N THR A 14 8.45 14.35 -1.94
CA THR A 14 8.49 12.89 -1.72
C THR A 14 9.91 12.35 -1.88
N THR A 15 10.59 12.75 -2.96
CA THR A 15 11.99 12.34 -3.24
C THR A 15 12.94 12.82 -2.14
N ALA A 16 12.74 14.03 -1.61
CA ALA A 16 13.55 14.57 -0.53
C ALA A 16 13.40 13.75 0.77
N LEU A 17 12.18 13.29 1.08
CA LEU A 17 11.93 12.42 2.23
C LEU A 17 12.54 11.01 2.02
N GLN A 18 12.37 10.43 0.84
CA GLN A 18 12.93 9.12 0.50
C GLN A 18 14.47 9.10 0.55
N LYS A 19 15.12 10.16 0.07
CA LYS A 19 16.59 10.33 0.20
C LYS A 19 17.07 10.37 1.65
N LYS A 20 16.19 10.73 2.59
CA LYS A 20 16.45 10.70 4.04
C LYS A 20 16.04 9.38 4.69
N GLY A 21 15.74 8.35 3.90
CA GLY A 21 15.33 7.02 4.38
C GLY A 21 13.90 6.98 4.93
N ILE A 22 13.08 7.99 4.61
CA ILE A 22 11.69 8.06 5.06
C ILE A 22 10.81 7.57 3.92
N GLU A 23 10.13 6.45 4.13
CA GLU A 23 9.12 5.98 3.19
C GLU A 23 8.09 7.08 2.97
N ALA A 24 7.92 7.50 1.72
CA ALA A 24 6.98 8.54 1.37
C ALA A 24 6.41 8.26 -0.02
N PHE A 25 5.16 8.66 -0.23
CA PHE A 25 4.49 8.60 -1.52
C PHE A 25 3.46 9.72 -1.62
N TYR A 26 3.14 10.13 -2.84
CA TYR A 26 2.15 11.16 -3.08
C TYR A 26 0.99 10.65 -3.93
N PHE A 27 -0.18 11.24 -3.75
CA PHE A 27 -1.41 10.88 -4.46
C PHE A 27 -2.22 12.13 -4.78
N ARG A 28 -2.96 12.10 -5.89
CA ARG A 28 -3.82 13.21 -6.32
C ARG A 28 -5.21 13.07 -5.71
N LYS A 29 -5.77 14.15 -5.19
CA LYS A 29 -7.13 14.24 -4.66
C LYS A 29 -8.12 14.73 -5.72
N ASP A 30 -9.42 14.49 -5.49
CA ASP A 30 -10.52 14.92 -6.37
C ASP A 30 -10.55 16.44 -6.60
N ASN A 31 -10.06 17.22 -5.62
CA ASN A 31 -9.92 18.67 -5.73
C ASN A 31 -8.66 19.14 -6.47
N GLY A 32 -7.92 18.22 -7.10
CA GLY A 32 -6.71 18.51 -7.86
C GLY A 32 -5.44 18.68 -7.03
N ILE A 33 -5.51 18.54 -5.70
CA ILE A 33 -4.36 18.70 -4.80
C ILE A 33 -3.61 17.37 -4.65
N TYR A 34 -2.28 17.41 -4.76
CA TYR A 34 -1.40 16.29 -4.49
C TYR A 34 -1.04 16.25 -3.01
N ALA A 35 -1.38 15.17 -2.33
CA ALA A 35 -1.03 14.95 -0.93
C ALA A 35 0.14 13.99 -0.80
N VAL A 36 1.10 14.29 0.08
CA VAL A 36 2.29 13.45 0.35
C VAL A 36 2.14 12.77 1.70
N ARG A 37 2.02 11.44 1.71
CA ARG A 37 2.05 10.60 2.91
C ARG A 37 3.49 10.14 3.16
N PHE A 38 3.88 10.08 4.42
CA PHE A 38 5.19 9.57 4.80
C PHE A 38 5.11 8.73 6.07
N GLY A 39 5.75 7.56 6.03
CA GLY A 39 5.81 6.54 7.05
C GLY A 39 4.47 5.84 7.31
N ASP A 40 4.58 4.58 7.73
CA ASP A 40 3.55 3.87 8.47
C ASP A 40 4.10 3.56 9.86
N PHE A 41 3.41 4.05 10.89
CA PHE A 41 3.90 3.97 12.27
C PHE A 41 3.00 3.03 13.08
N PRO A 42 3.58 2.14 13.90
CA PRO A 42 2.80 1.19 14.68
C PRO A 42 2.03 1.85 15.83
N SER A 43 2.26 3.13 16.10
CA SER A 43 1.47 3.91 17.05
C SER A 43 1.36 5.38 16.63
N ARG A 44 0.27 6.03 17.05
CA ARG A 44 0.05 7.48 16.86
C ARG A 44 1.17 8.32 17.47
N GLU A 45 1.74 7.85 18.58
CA GLU A 45 2.85 8.51 19.26
C GLU A 45 4.13 8.51 18.41
N LYS A 46 4.48 7.37 17.81
CA LYS A 46 5.63 7.27 16.89
C LYS A 46 5.42 8.11 15.63
N ALA A 47 4.20 8.14 15.09
CA ALA A 47 3.86 9.02 13.97
C ALA A 47 4.04 10.50 14.30
N ARG A 48 3.57 10.93 15.49
CA ARG A 48 3.76 12.31 15.97
C ARG A 48 5.23 12.63 16.18
N ALA A 49 6.00 11.74 16.80
CA ALA A 49 7.42 11.95 17.04
C ALA A 49 8.20 12.12 15.73
N ALA A 50 7.92 11.28 14.72
CA ALA A 50 8.54 11.39 13.41
C ALA A 50 8.12 12.69 12.68
N ALA A 51 6.83 13.05 12.72
CA ALA A 51 6.35 14.29 12.12
C ALA A 51 6.92 15.54 12.81
N ALA A 52 7.05 15.52 14.15
CA ALA A 52 7.63 16.61 14.91
C ALA A 52 9.11 16.85 14.56
N ARG A 53 9.89 15.79 14.29
CA ARG A 53 11.27 15.91 13.79
C ARG A 53 11.31 16.60 12.43
N LEU A 54 10.39 16.25 11.53
CA LEU A 54 10.31 16.89 10.21
C LEU A 54 9.91 18.36 10.29
N VAL A 55 9.06 18.74 11.25
CA VAL A 55 8.75 20.15 11.53
C VAL A 55 9.97 20.87 12.09
N ALA A 56 10.69 20.27 13.05
CA ALA A 56 11.89 20.84 13.63
C ALA A 56 13.02 21.03 12.60
N ASP A 57 13.12 20.12 11.63
CA ASP A 57 14.05 20.20 10.50
C ASP A 57 13.58 21.16 9.38
N HIS A 58 12.47 21.87 9.59
CA HIS A 58 11.83 22.78 8.62
C HIS A 58 11.49 22.11 7.27
N LEU A 59 11.25 20.80 7.26
CA LEU A 59 10.85 20.06 6.07
C LEU A 59 9.34 20.14 5.83
N ILE A 60 8.55 20.31 6.89
CA ILE A 60 7.09 20.50 6.80
C ILE A 60 6.64 21.58 7.77
N ASP A 61 5.66 22.37 7.34
CA ASP A 61 5.05 23.41 8.19
C ASP A 61 3.99 22.85 9.15
N GLY A 62 3.41 21.68 8.82
CA GLY A 62 2.35 21.06 9.61
C GLY A 62 2.07 19.61 9.21
N TYR A 63 1.32 18.90 10.06
CA TYR A 63 1.01 17.49 9.83
C TYR A 63 -0.34 17.07 10.41
N TYR A 64 -0.85 15.95 9.89
CA TYR A 64 -2.02 15.24 10.39
C TYR A 64 -1.68 13.75 10.46
N VAL A 65 -2.03 13.10 11.57
CA VAL A 65 -1.82 11.66 11.78
C VAL A 65 -3.13 10.92 11.55
N ALA A 66 -3.20 10.19 10.44
CA ALA A 66 -4.32 9.34 10.06
C ALA A 66 -4.32 8.03 10.88
N PRO A 67 -5.47 7.60 11.44
CA PRO A 67 -5.59 6.24 11.97
C PRO A 67 -5.63 5.19 10.82
N PRO A 68 -5.34 3.91 11.12
CA PRO A 68 -5.11 2.88 10.09
C PRO A 68 -6.25 2.66 9.10
N ASN A 69 -7.50 2.89 9.54
CA ASN A 69 -8.72 2.66 8.74
C ASN A 69 -9.37 3.97 8.26
N GLU A 70 -8.75 5.12 8.48
CA GLU A 70 -9.27 6.39 7.99
C GLU A 70 -8.50 6.81 6.74
N VAL A 71 -9.15 6.65 5.59
CA VAL A 71 -8.77 7.38 4.39
C VAL A 71 -9.19 8.82 4.64
N VAL A 72 -8.21 9.67 4.94
CA VAL A 72 -8.52 11.01 5.44
C VAL A 72 -8.90 11.98 4.31
N PHE A 73 -10.22 12.20 4.24
CA PHE A 73 -10.93 13.46 4.01
C PHE A 73 -11.81 13.58 2.76
N LYS A 74 -13.12 13.72 3.05
CA LYS A 74 -14.16 14.47 2.31
C LYS A 74 -13.92 15.98 2.49
N ALA A 75 -14.29 16.80 1.49
CA ALA A 75 -13.95 18.23 1.37
C ALA A 75 -14.40 19.13 2.54
N PRO A 76 -13.68 20.24 2.85
CA PRO A 76 -14.13 21.21 3.86
C PRO A 76 -15.27 22.09 3.34
N LYS A 77 -16.25 22.36 4.21
CA LYS A 77 -17.02 23.62 4.19
C LYS A 77 -16.32 24.59 5.14
N GLU A 78 -15.78 25.68 4.61
CA GLU A 78 -15.31 26.83 5.39
C GLU A 78 -16.48 27.79 5.69
N PRO A 79 -16.37 28.78 6.62
CA PRO A 79 -15.12 29.36 7.17
C PRO A 79 -15.07 29.49 8.71
N GLY A 80 -13.87 29.69 9.26
CA GLY A 80 -13.71 30.06 10.67
C GLY A 80 -12.27 30.10 11.15
N LEU A 81 -11.63 31.26 10.96
CA LEU A 81 -10.33 31.62 11.54
C LEU A 81 -10.49 31.83 13.06
N GLN A 82 -9.83 31.00 13.89
CA GLN A 82 -9.45 31.39 15.27
C GLN A 82 -8.07 30.81 15.65
N LYS A 83 -7.26 31.68 16.24
CA LYS A 83 -5.87 31.46 16.67
C LYS A 83 -5.79 30.99 18.13
N SER A 84 -4.68 30.29 18.42
CA SER A 84 -3.95 30.18 19.72
C SER A 84 -4.50 29.21 20.79
N PRO A 85 -3.68 28.74 21.79
CA PRO A 85 -2.28 29.08 22.10
C PRO A 85 -1.30 27.90 22.30
N VAL A 86 -0.02 28.29 22.29
CA VAL A 86 1.19 27.55 22.68
C VAL A 86 1.19 27.32 24.21
N GLU A 87 1.60 26.14 24.66
CA GLU A 87 2.00 25.93 26.06
C GLU A 87 3.17 24.95 26.18
N GLU A 88 3.97 25.19 27.21
CA GLU A 88 5.40 24.97 27.33
C GLU A 88 5.72 23.88 28.39
N ILE A 89 6.69 23.01 28.06
CA ILE A 89 7.63 22.24 28.91
C ILE A 89 7.12 21.38 30.09
N ARG A 90 7.44 20.07 30.06
CA ARG A 90 8.17 19.40 31.16
C ARG A 90 8.92 18.12 30.74
N GLN A 91 10.22 18.13 31.07
CA GLN A 91 11.21 17.06 30.93
C GLN A 91 10.93 15.88 31.87
N THR A 92 11.21 14.63 31.42
CA THR A 92 12.02 13.66 32.22
C THR A 92 12.48 12.43 31.41
N ARG A 93 13.82 12.32 31.30
CA ARG A 93 14.71 11.14 31.47
C ARG A 93 14.60 9.91 30.54
N GLU A 94 15.72 9.64 29.86
CA GLU A 94 16.13 8.37 29.24
C GLU A 94 16.33 7.24 30.27
N PRO A 95 16.37 5.97 29.79
CA PRO A 95 17.61 5.23 30.03
C PRO A 95 18.22 4.57 28.80
N LYS A 96 19.54 4.64 28.79
CA LYS A 96 20.56 3.97 27.97
C LYS A 96 20.45 2.44 28.10
N ARG A 97 20.34 1.71 26.98
CA ARG A 97 20.52 0.24 26.96
C ARG A 97 21.60 -0.13 25.94
N THR A 98 22.65 -0.76 26.48
CA THR A 98 23.87 -1.25 25.86
C THR A 98 23.58 -2.35 24.85
N GLU A 99 24.06 -2.23 23.61
CA GLU A 99 24.09 -3.31 22.63
C GLU A 99 25.34 -4.18 22.81
N GLN A 100 25.16 -5.49 22.87
CA GLN A 100 26.23 -6.49 22.67
C GLN A 100 26.10 -7.09 21.26
N PRO A 101 27.22 -7.52 20.62
CA PRO A 101 27.20 -8.00 19.24
C PRO A 101 26.55 -9.38 19.12
N ARG A 102 25.58 -9.53 18.20
CA ARG A 102 24.88 -10.80 17.92
C ARG A 102 25.71 -11.69 16.98
N SER A 103 25.77 -12.98 17.29
CA SER A 103 26.53 -14.00 16.57
C SER A 103 25.95 -14.32 15.17
N PRO A 104 26.76 -14.88 14.24
CA PRO A 104 26.35 -15.17 12.85
C PRO A 104 25.14 -16.12 12.72
N GLU A 105 24.89 -16.95 13.72
CA GLU A 105 23.79 -17.91 13.76
C GLU A 105 22.40 -17.24 13.86
N SER A 106 22.34 -16.04 14.48
CA SER A 106 21.16 -15.17 14.52
C SER A 106 20.79 -14.64 13.14
N ALA A 107 21.78 -14.38 12.28
CA ALA A 107 21.56 -13.81 10.95
C ALA A 107 20.94 -14.82 9.98
N ILE A 108 21.30 -16.11 10.11
CA ILE A 108 20.79 -17.18 9.25
C ILE A 108 19.31 -17.50 9.53
N LYS A 109 18.86 -17.40 10.79
CA LYS A 109 17.42 -17.53 11.13
C LYS A 109 16.59 -16.31 10.71
N GLN A 110 17.16 -15.11 10.71
CA GLN A 110 16.49 -13.89 10.27
C GLN A 110 16.30 -13.84 8.76
N ALA A 111 17.25 -14.37 7.97
CA ALA A 111 17.11 -14.48 6.52
C ALA A 111 15.92 -15.36 6.09
N ARG A 112 15.59 -16.42 6.85
CA ARG A 112 14.42 -17.29 6.61
C ARG A 112 13.07 -16.67 7.01
N HIS A 113 13.06 -15.52 7.70
CA HIS A 113 11.84 -14.75 7.95
C HIS A 113 11.49 -13.79 6.80
N GLY A 114 12.42 -13.57 5.85
CA GLY A 114 12.23 -12.68 4.71
C GLY A 114 11.14 -13.16 3.73
N ASP A 115 11.11 -14.47 3.40
CA ASP A 115 10.09 -15.03 2.47
C ASP A 115 8.68 -15.00 3.05
N ARG A 116 8.53 -15.22 4.36
CA ARG A 116 7.21 -15.39 5.00
C ARG A 116 6.42 -14.10 5.15
N ASP A 117 7.04 -12.92 5.03
CA ASP A 117 6.35 -11.63 5.13
C ASP A 117 6.06 -11.02 3.75
N MET A 118 6.72 -11.44 2.67
CA MET A 118 6.54 -10.77 1.38
C MET A 118 5.11 -10.88 0.82
N GLY A 119 4.45 -12.02 1.02
CA GLY A 119 3.03 -12.17 0.70
C GLY A 119 2.14 -11.21 1.50
N ALA A 120 2.38 -11.12 2.81
CA ALA A 120 1.65 -10.20 3.69
C ALA A 120 1.94 -8.72 3.38
N ILE A 121 3.18 -8.39 2.98
CA ILE A 121 3.56 -7.06 2.48
C ILE A 121 2.83 -6.76 1.17
N ALA A 122 2.76 -7.71 0.24
CA ALA A 122 2.03 -7.56 -1.02
C ALA A 122 0.53 -7.32 -0.79
N ALA A 123 -0.09 -8.09 0.13
CA ALA A 123 -1.47 -7.89 0.53
C ALA A 123 -1.73 -6.49 1.12
N ARG A 124 -0.92 -6.06 2.09
CA ARG A 124 -1.03 -4.71 2.68
C ARG A 124 -0.78 -3.60 1.66
N THR A 125 0.14 -3.82 0.72
CA THR A 125 0.43 -2.90 -0.37
C THR A 125 -0.76 -2.80 -1.31
N ALA A 126 -1.37 -3.92 -1.68
CA ALA A 126 -2.54 -3.99 -2.53
C ALA A 126 -3.71 -3.16 -1.98
N GLU A 127 -3.95 -3.22 -0.67
CA GLU A 127 -5.00 -2.41 -0.02
C GLU A 127 -4.80 -0.90 -0.20
N ARG A 128 -3.56 -0.43 -0.42
CA ARG A 128 -3.27 1.01 -0.67
C ARG A 128 -3.70 1.51 -2.04
N PHE A 129 -4.05 0.61 -2.95
CA PHE A 129 -4.52 0.93 -4.29
C PHE A 129 -6.05 1.05 -4.35
N VAL A 130 -6.76 0.69 -3.28
CA VAL A 130 -8.22 0.82 -3.23
C VAL A 130 -8.64 2.27 -3.51
N GLY A 131 -9.62 2.44 -4.40
CA GLY A 131 -10.10 3.74 -4.87
C GLY A 131 -9.46 4.22 -6.19
N ILE A 132 -8.40 3.56 -6.70
CA ILE A 132 -7.84 3.94 -8.00
C ILE A 132 -8.80 3.51 -9.12
N PRO A 133 -9.13 4.39 -10.09
CA PRO A 133 -10.04 4.04 -11.18
C PRO A 133 -9.53 2.90 -12.05
N TYR A 134 -10.46 2.05 -12.52
CA TYR A 134 -10.14 1.05 -13.53
C TYR A 134 -9.88 1.70 -14.89
N ARG A 135 -8.79 1.29 -15.55
CA ARG A 135 -8.54 1.61 -16.96
C ARG A 135 -8.00 0.40 -17.69
N TRP A 136 -8.69 -0.02 -18.75
CA TRP A 136 -8.23 -1.11 -19.61
C TRP A 136 -6.85 -0.81 -20.19
N GLY A 137 -5.90 -1.72 -20.05
CA GLY A 137 -4.51 -1.53 -20.46
C GLY A 137 -3.70 -0.62 -19.53
N GLY A 138 -4.36 0.03 -18.57
CA GLY A 138 -3.73 0.96 -17.63
C GLY A 138 -2.84 0.23 -16.62
N ASP A 139 -1.73 0.87 -16.28
CA ASP A 139 -0.74 0.37 -15.34
C ASP A 139 -0.13 1.47 -14.46
N THR A 140 -0.78 2.65 -14.40
CA THR A 140 -0.33 3.78 -13.56
C THR A 140 -1.42 4.23 -12.60
N VAL A 141 -1.02 4.77 -11.45
CA VAL A 141 -1.95 5.27 -10.43
C VAL A 141 -2.69 6.53 -10.86
N VAL A 142 -2.10 7.30 -11.80
CA VAL A 142 -2.65 8.58 -12.27
C VAL A 142 -3.72 8.37 -13.32
N ASP A 143 -3.48 7.44 -14.24
CA ASP A 143 -4.34 7.15 -15.37
C ASP A 143 -5.41 6.10 -15.07
N GLY A 144 -5.23 5.34 -13.99
CA GLY A 144 -6.01 4.17 -13.66
C GLY A 144 -5.34 2.87 -14.13
N MET A 145 -5.82 1.75 -13.59
CA MET A 145 -5.19 0.43 -13.76
C MET A 145 -6.18 -0.63 -14.22
N ASP A 146 -5.74 -1.58 -15.03
CA ASP A 146 -6.48 -2.84 -15.22
C ASP A 146 -6.08 -3.87 -14.16
N CYS A 147 -6.80 -4.99 -14.11
CA CYS A 147 -6.60 -6.02 -13.09
C CYS A 147 -5.14 -6.51 -13.05
N SER A 148 -4.60 -6.91 -14.19
CA SER A 148 -3.23 -7.43 -14.28
C SER A 148 -2.15 -6.35 -14.13
N GLY A 149 -2.43 -5.11 -14.54
CA GLY A 149 -1.54 -3.95 -14.38
C GLY A 149 -1.42 -3.54 -12.92
N PHE A 150 -2.54 -3.53 -12.19
CA PHE A 150 -2.58 -3.34 -10.74
C PHE A 150 -1.74 -4.39 -10.01
N VAL A 151 -2.00 -5.68 -10.28
CA VAL A 151 -1.26 -6.76 -9.60
C VAL A 151 0.24 -6.66 -9.88
N ARG A 152 0.62 -6.41 -11.14
CA ARG A 152 2.02 -6.21 -11.52
C ARG A 152 2.65 -5.01 -10.80
N ALA A 153 1.93 -3.91 -10.64
CA ALA A 153 2.43 -2.75 -9.93
C ALA A 153 2.73 -3.07 -8.46
N VAL A 154 1.83 -3.76 -7.76
CA VAL A 154 2.04 -4.18 -6.37
C VAL A 154 3.26 -5.11 -6.26
N TYR A 155 3.35 -6.11 -7.12
CA TYR A 155 4.43 -7.08 -7.09
C TYR A 155 5.79 -6.46 -7.42
N ASN A 156 5.84 -5.51 -8.37
CA ASN A 156 7.06 -4.75 -8.65
C ASN A 156 7.53 -3.94 -7.44
N LEU A 157 6.62 -3.36 -6.65
CA LEU A 157 6.96 -2.65 -5.40
C LEU A 157 7.51 -3.62 -4.34
N CYS A 158 7.09 -4.88 -4.38
CA CYS A 158 7.62 -5.97 -3.57
C CYS A 158 8.90 -6.61 -4.17
N GLY A 159 9.46 -6.05 -5.24
CA GLY A 159 10.69 -6.57 -5.86
C GLY A 159 10.53 -7.81 -6.74
N VAL A 160 9.28 -8.22 -7.04
CA VAL A 160 9.00 -9.38 -7.89
C VAL A 160 8.44 -8.93 -9.24
N SER A 161 9.13 -9.26 -10.32
CA SER A 161 8.65 -8.99 -11.66
C SER A 161 7.75 -10.13 -12.15
N ILE A 162 6.51 -9.80 -12.50
CA ILE A 162 5.54 -10.76 -13.04
C ILE A 162 5.07 -10.35 -14.43
N PRO A 163 4.55 -11.29 -15.24
CA PRO A 163 4.03 -10.99 -16.58
C PRO A 163 2.94 -9.91 -16.61
N ARG A 164 2.76 -9.24 -17.75
CA ARG A 164 1.78 -8.13 -17.90
C ARG A 164 0.33 -8.60 -17.89
N THR A 165 0.04 -9.79 -18.40
CA THR A 165 -1.33 -10.26 -18.61
C THR A 165 -1.73 -11.28 -17.54
N SER A 166 -3.01 -11.29 -17.15
CA SER A 166 -3.53 -12.26 -16.16
C SER A 166 -3.34 -13.71 -16.60
N ARG A 167 -3.43 -13.99 -17.90
CA ARG A 167 -3.18 -15.32 -18.48
C ARG A 167 -1.74 -15.78 -18.26
N ASP A 168 -0.77 -14.91 -18.49
CA ASP A 168 0.64 -15.26 -18.32
C ASP A 168 1.03 -15.32 -16.84
N GLN A 169 0.45 -14.44 -16.01
CA GLN A 169 0.57 -14.49 -14.55
C GLN A 169 0.04 -15.82 -13.98
N PHE A 170 -1.03 -16.37 -14.56
CA PHE A 170 -1.55 -17.67 -14.13
C PHE A 170 -0.58 -18.82 -14.47
N LYS A 171 0.14 -18.74 -15.60
CA LYS A 171 1.07 -19.79 -16.04
C LYS A 171 2.41 -19.77 -15.31
N ALA A 172 2.85 -18.61 -14.84
CA ALA A 172 4.21 -18.44 -14.32
C ALA A 172 4.37 -18.77 -12.83
N GLY A 173 3.31 -18.65 -12.01
CA GLY A 173 3.41 -18.89 -10.56
C GLY A 173 3.16 -20.35 -10.15
N GLU A 174 3.51 -20.67 -8.91
CA GLU A 174 3.25 -21.98 -8.30
C GLU A 174 1.75 -22.15 -8.03
N ALA A 175 1.17 -23.32 -8.36
CA ALA A 175 -0.25 -23.58 -8.12
C ALA A 175 -0.57 -23.64 -6.62
N VAL A 176 -1.60 -22.91 -6.19
CA VAL A 176 -2.10 -22.96 -4.80
C VAL A 176 -3.57 -23.37 -4.79
N THR A 177 -3.93 -24.26 -3.86
CA THR A 177 -5.32 -24.67 -3.66
C THR A 177 -6.06 -23.65 -2.80
N ARG A 178 -7.40 -23.57 -2.92
CA ARG A 178 -8.19 -22.59 -2.17
C ARG A 178 -8.03 -22.70 -0.63
N PRO A 179 -7.95 -23.90 -0.01
CA PRO A 179 -7.65 -24.03 1.41
C PRO A 179 -6.26 -23.54 1.83
N ASP A 180 -5.29 -23.55 0.91
CA ASP A 180 -3.89 -23.18 1.18
C ASP A 180 -3.57 -21.72 0.85
N LEU A 181 -4.61 -20.91 0.56
CA LEU A 181 -4.47 -19.49 0.24
C LEU A 181 -3.84 -18.71 1.41
N GLN A 182 -2.82 -17.95 1.08
CA GLN A 182 -2.09 -17.06 1.98
C GLN A 182 -2.06 -15.65 1.43
N ASP A 183 -1.94 -14.67 2.32
CA ASP A 183 -1.84 -13.26 1.98
C ASP A 183 -0.80 -13.05 0.87
N GLY A 184 -1.17 -12.30 -0.16
CA GLY A 184 -0.33 -12.02 -1.31
C GLY A 184 -0.54 -12.98 -2.48
N ASP A 185 -1.10 -14.17 -2.29
CA ASP A 185 -1.40 -15.09 -3.39
C ASP A 185 -2.30 -14.43 -4.44
N LEU A 186 -2.04 -14.71 -5.70
CA LEU A 186 -2.87 -14.22 -6.80
C LEU A 186 -4.05 -15.16 -7.02
N VAL A 187 -5.26 -14.61 -7.02
CA VAL A 187 -6.50 -15.36 -7.32
C VAL A 187 -6.98 -15.02 -8.72
N PHE A 188 -7.31 -16.05 -9.50
CA PHE A 188 -7.61 -15.92 -10.91
C PHE A 188 -9.03 -16.37 -11.22
N PHE A 189 -9.67 -15.62 -12.12
CA PHE A 189 -11.03 -15.87 -12.53
C PHE A 189 -11.15 -15.93 -14.06
N GLY A 190 -12.07 -16.77 -14.52
CA GLY A 190 -12.24 -17.06 -15.93
C GLY A 190 -13.33 -18.11 -16.20
N ALA A 191 -13.38 -18.59 -17.43
CA ALA A 191 -14.26 -19.71 -17.80
C ALA A 191 -13.57 -21.08 -17.65
N ALA A 192 -12.24 -21.10 -17.71
CA ALA A 192 -11.36 -22.27 -17.58
C ALA A 192 -9.90 -21.79 -17.44
N ASP A 193 -8.97 -22.70 -17.16
CA ASP A 193 -7.52 -22.49 -17.01
C ASP A 193 -6.87 -21.76 -18.20
N ASP A 194 -7.34 -22.04 -19.42
CA ASP A 194 -6.88 -21.40 -20.66
C ASP A 194 -7.62 -20.09 -20.98
N LYS A 195 -8.66 -19.76 -20.21
CA LYS A 195 -9.58 -18.63 -20.42
C LYS A 195 -9.67 -17.71 -19.19
N ILE A 196 -8.52 -17.43 -18.58
CA ILE A 196 -8.39 -16.40 -17.55
C ILE A 196 -8.70 -15.02 -18.13
N ASN A 197 -9.57 -14.27 -17.46
CA ASN A 197 -9.93 -12.91 -17.85
C ASN A 197 -9.79 -11.89 -16.71
N HIS A 198 -9.54 -12.34 -15.47
CA HIS A 198 -9.45 -11.46 -14.32
C HIS A 198 -8.51 -12.03 -13.25
N VAL A 199 -7.91 -11.13 -12.46
CA VAL A 199 -6.94 -11.44 -11.40
C VAL A 199 -7.07 -10.44 -10.25
N GLY A 200 -6.72 -10.87 -9.04
CA GLY A 200 -6.52 -9.99 -7.88
C GLY A 200 -5.59 -10.60 -6.86
N ILE A 201 -5.31 -9.86 -5.78
CA ILE A 201 -4.38 -10.25 -4.71
C ILE A 201 -5.20 -10.65 -3.49
N TYR A 202 -5.00 -11.86 -2.98
CA TYR A 202 -5.62 -12.33 -1.76
C TYR A 202 -5.10 -11.55 -0.55
N VAL A 203 -6.01 -11.11 0.31
CA VAL A 203 -5.73 -10.28 1.49
C VAL A 203 -6.28 -10.93 2.77
N GLY A 204 -6.37 -12.26 2.77
CA GLY A 204 -6.86 -13.02 3.91
C GLY A 204 -8.38 -13.06 4.01
N ASN A 205 -8.87 -13.88 4.94
CA ASN A 205 -10.29 -13.96 5.32
C ASN A 205 -11.26 -14.15 4.14
N GLY A 206 -10.86 -14.90 3.10
CA GLY A 206 -11.70 -15.13 1.92
C GLY A 206 -11.88 -13.91 1.02
N LYS A 207 -11.04 -12.87 1.14
CA LYS A 207 -11.16 -11.62 0.40
C LYS A 207 -9.95 -11.36 -0.49
N PHE A 208 -10.15 -10.55 -1.52
CA PHE A 208 -9.10 -10.14 -2.44
C PHE A 208 -9.28 -8.70 -2.89
N VAL A 209 -8.17 -8.02 -3.21
CA VAL A 209 -8.16 -6.70 -3.83
C VAL A 209 -8.03 -6.86 -5.34
N HIS A 210 -8.82 -6.12 -6.12
CA HIS A 210 -8.77 -6.16 -7.57
C HIS A 210 -9.25 -4.86 -8.22
N ALA A 211 -8.84 -4.64 -9.47
CA ALA A 211 -9.42 -3.64 -10.37
C ALA A 211 -10.55 -4.28 -11.20
N PRO A 212 -11.83 -4.07 -10.87
CA PRO A 212 -12.95 -4.86 -11.40
C PRO A 212 -13.21 -4.68 -12.89
N ARG A 213 -13.57 -3.46 -13.32
CA ARG A 213 -13.97 -3.12 -14.69
C ARG A 213 -14.15 -1.62 -14.86
N ARG A 214 -14.30 -1.17 -16.11
CA ARG A 214 -14.54 0.22 -16.47
C ARG A 214 -15.73 0.82 -15.69
N GLY A 215 -15.55 2.03 -15.19
CA GLY A 215 -16.56 2.75 -14.41
C GLY A 215 -16.57 2.40 -12.92
N GLU A 216 -15.65 1.53 -12.50
CA GLU A 216 -15.45 1.16 -11.09
C GLU A 216 -13.99 1.38 -10.69
N GLU A 217 -13.72 1.28 -9.39
CA GLU A 217 -12.42 1.50 -8.77
C GLU A 217 -11.89 0.21 -8.17
N ILE A 218 -10.58 0.17 -7.93
CA ILE A 218 -9.95 -0.91 -7.17
C ILE A 218 -10.64 -1.04 -5.81
N ARG A 219 -11.00 -2.26 -5.44
CA ARG A 219 -11.74 -2.54 -4.19
C ARG A 219 -11.41 -3.91 -3.63
N ILE A 220 -11.85 -4.11 -2.39
CA ILE A 220 -11.84 -5.40 -1.71
C ILE A 220 -13.18 -6.09 -1.96
N THR A 221 -13.14 -7.36 -2.40
CA THR A 221 -14.32 -8.17 -2.66
C THR A 221 -14.14 -9.57 -2.05
N PRO A 222 -15.21 -10.18 -1.47
CA PRO A 222 -15.18 -11.58 -1.08
C PRO A 222 -15.06 -12.53 -2.28
N ILE A 223 -14.25 -13.58 -2.18
CA ILE A 223 -14.10 -14.60 -3.24
C ILE A 223 -15.39 -15.42 -3.40
N ASP A 224 -16.14 -15.58 -2.32
CA ASP A 224 -17.44 -16.27 -2.26
C ASP A 224 -18.61 -15.41 -2.75
N GLU A 225 -18.37 -14.16 -3.17
CA GLU A 225 -19.39 -13.39 -3.87
C GLU A 225 -19.81 -14.15 -5.15
N SER A 226 -21.12 -14.31 -5.36
CA SER A 226 -21.70 -15.23 -6.37
C SER A 226 -21.07 -15.17 -7.77
N TYR A 227 -20.65 -13.97 -8.20
CA TYR A 227 -19.98 -13.80 -9.49
C TYR A 227 -18.58 -14.42 -9.54
N PHE A 228 -17.79 -14.21 -8.48
CA PHE A 228 -16.41 -14.65 -8.35
C PHE A 228 -16.31 -16.11 -7.97
N GLU A 229 -17.20 -16.60 -7.11
CA GLU A 229 -17.26 -18.00 -6.72
C GLU A 229 -17.41 -18.91 -7.95
N LYS A 230 -18.35 -18.58 -8.84
CA LYS A 230 -18.63 -19.35 -10.08
C LYS A 230 -17.52 -19.30 -11.12
N ARG A 231 -16.60 -18.33 -10.99
CA ARG A 231 -15.53 -18.08 -11.97
C ARG A 231 -14.15 -18.34 -11.42
N PHE A 232 -14.02 -18.75 -10.15
CA PHE A 232 -12.74 -19.04 -9.55
C PHE A 232 -12.09 -20.21 -10.28
N VAL A 233 -10.95 -19.96 -10.91
CA VAL A 233 -10.21 -20.97 -11.67
C VAL A 233 -9.07 -21.55 -10.83
N GLY A 234 -8.34 -20.70 -10.11
CA GLY A 234 -7.26 -21.15 -9.24
C GLY A 234 -6.46 -20.00 -8.67
N ALA A 235 -5.41 -20.33 -7.94
CA ALA A 235 -4.51 -19.36 -7.33
C ALA A 235 -3.03 -19.64 -7.66
N ARG A 236 -2.21 -18.59 -7.63
CA ARG A 236 -0.76 -18.67 -7.86
C ARG A 236 0.04 -17.96 -6.79
N ARG A 237 1.14 -18.58 -6.38
CA ARG A 237 2.12 -18.03 -5.44
C ARG A 237 3.45 -17.74 -6.15
N TYR A 238 4.14 -16.73 -5.65
CA TYR A 238 5.36 -16.14 -6.21
C TYR A 238 6.42 -15.83 -5.14
N PHE A 239 6.12 -16.11 -3.86
CA PHE A 239 6.99 -15.97 -2.70
C PHE A 239 7.10 -17.33 -2.00
#